data_AF-A0A7Z1Q8G0-F1
#
_entry.id   AF-A0A7Z1Q8G0-F1
#
_cell.length_a   1.000
_cell.length_b   1.000
_cell.length_c   1.000
_cell.angle_alpha   90.00
_cell.angle_beta   90.00
_cell.angle_gamma   90.00
#
_symmetry.space_group_name_H-M   'P 1'
#
loop_
_entity.id
_entity.type
_entity.pdbx_description
1 polymer ?
#
loop_
_entity_poly.entity_id
_entity_poly.type
_entity_poly.pdbx_seq_one_letter_code
_entity_poly.pdbx_strand_id
1 'polypeptide(L)'
;MSDHKHLFDPAVMSREDIVREIKLLRKSRDLVADIVFEYPEVNNRTVRSVVVTDEDVARLKQELPEHHFRWLKANDADVITAGKLDDFFIVADDFSLLAEELDPELEEELEDSVIIP
;
A
#
# COMPACT_ATOMS: atom_id res chain seq x y z
N MET A 1 -9.53 -8.60 25.05
CA MET A 1 -10.37 -8.02 23.98
C MET A 1 -9.49 -7.00 23.31
N SER A 2 -8.98 -7.30 22.11
CA SER A 2 -8.18 -6.33 21.38
C SER A 2 -9.12 -5.23 20.92
N ASP A 3 -8.98 -4.03 21.48
CA ASP A 3 -9.62 -2.82 20.99
C ASP A 3 -9.11 -2.57 19.56
N HIS A 4 -9.73 -3.21 18.58
CA HIS A 4 -9.54 -2.88 17.18
C HIS A 4 -10.23 -1.54 16.95
N LYS A 5 -9.53 -0.46 17.33
CA LYS A 5 -9.86 0.88 16.86
C LYS A 5 -9.82 0.78 15.34
N HIS A 6 -10.97 0.91 14.69
CA HIS A 6 -11.02 1.10 13.25
C HIS A 6 -10.23 2.39 12.99
N LEU A 7 -9.00 2.23 12.46
CA LEU A 7 -8.09 3.35 12.22
C LEU A 7 -8.57 4.19 11.01
N PHE A 8 -9.42 3.60 10.16
CA PHE A 8 -10.16 4.26 9.11
C PHE A 8 -11.66 3.94 9.25
N ASP A 9 -12.48 4.95 9.57
CA ASP A 9 -13.95 4.88 9.56
C ASP A 9 -14.50 6.13 8.86
N PRO A 10 -14.75 6.06 7.53
CA PRO A 10 -15.14 7.22 6.75
C PRO A 10 -16.50 7.77 7.16
N ALA A 11 -17.33 7.02 7.88
CA ALA A 11 -18.63 7.49 8.36
C ALA A 11 -18.52 8.52 9.50
N VAL A 12 -17.38 8.55 10.20
CA VAL A 12 -17.15 9.44 11.36
C VAL A 12 -15.89 10.30 11.22
N MET A 13 -15.08 10.09 10.18
CA MET A 13 -13.88 10.88 9.90
C MET A 13 -14.22 12.21 9.23
N SER A 14 -13.39 13.22 9.50
CA SER A 14 -13.46 14.48 8.76
C SER A 14 -12.97 14.31 7.32
N ARG A 15 -13.38 15.20 6.42
CA ARG A 15 -12.86 15.21 5.03
C ARG A 15 -11.33 15.32 5.00
N GLU A 16 -10.75 16.17 5.85
CA GLU A 16 -9.29 16.36 5.92
C GLU A 16 -8.58 15.07 6.33
N ASP A 17 -9.13 14.33 7.30
CA ASP A 17 -8.57 13.05 7.72
C ASP A 17 -8.68 12.01 6.60
N ILE A 18 -9.81 11.94 5.89
CA ILE A 18 -10.00 11.04 4.74
C ILE A 18 -8.96 11.32 3.65
N VAL A 19 -8.79 12.59 3.28
CA VAL A 19 -7.78 13.03 2.29
C VAL A 19 -6.37 12.65 2.76
N ARG A 20 -6.06 12.85 4.04
CA ARG A 20 -4.75 12.48 4.60
C ARG A 20 -4.51 10.97 4.52
N GLU A 21 -5.50 10.16 4.87
CA GLU A 21 -5.37 8.70 4.80
C GLU A 21 -5.24 8.19 3.35
N ILE A 22 -5.93 8.81 2.38
CA ILE A 22 -5.73 8.49 0.95
C ILE A 22 -4.29 8.79 0.52
N LYS A 23 -3.75 9.95 0.91
CA LYS A 23 -2.35 10.28 0.64
C LYS A 23 -1.36 9.32 1.32
N LEU A 24 -1.68 8.83 2.51
CA LEU A 24 -0.89 7.81 3.20
C LEU A 24 -0.99 6.45 2.50
N LEU A 25 -2.16 6.09 1.98
CA LEU A 25 -2.38 4.87 1.20
C LEU A 25 -1.55 4.89 -0.09
N ARG A 26 -1.52 6.01 -0.82
CA ARG A 26 -0.68 6.17 -2.02
C ARG A 26 0.81 5.99 -1.73
N LYS A 27 1.32 6.66 -0.70
CA LYS A 27 2.72 6.45 -0.27
C LYS A 27 3.02 5.00 0.10
N SER A 28 2.04 4.32 0.70
CA SER A 28 2.17 2.90 1.04
C SER A 28 2.13 2.03 -0.20
N ARG A 29 1.29 2.35 -1.20
CA ARG A 29 1.23 1.71 -2.51
C ARG A 29 2.58 1.83 -3.21
N ASP A 30 3.14 3.03 -3.27
CA ASP A 30 4.39 3.31 -3.99
C ASP A 30 5.57 2.54 -3.36
N LEU A 31 5.67 2.56 -2.03
CA LEU A 31 6.67 1.74 -1.32
C LEU A 31 6.51 0.24 -1.60
N VAL A 32 5.27 -0.26 -1.60
CA VAL A 32 5.00 -1.68 -1.87
C VAL A 32 5.30 -2.01 -3.33
N ALA A 33 5.04 -1.10 -4.26
CA ALA A 33 5.36 -1.22 -5.67
C ALA A 33 6.88 -1.32 -5.88
N ASP A 34 7.65 -0.42 -5.25
CA ASP A 34 9.12 -0.44 -5.28
C ASP A 34 9.66 -1.80 -4.85
N ILE A 35 9.10 -2.40 -3.80
CA ILE A 35 9.53 -3.69 -3.29
C ILE A 35 9.06 -4.83 -4.19
N VAL A 36 7.78 -4.88 -4.57
CA VAL A 36 7.21 -6.04 -5.30
C VAL A 36 7.82 -6.21 -6.69
N PHE A 37 8.23 -5.12 -7.34
CA PHE A 37 8.89 -5.16 -8.65
C PHE A 37 10.33 -5.68 -8.61
N GLU A 38 10.94 -5.81 -7.42
CA GLU A 38 12.23 -6.47 -7.26
C GLU A 38 12.10 -8.02 -7.20
N TYR A 39 10.88 -8.55 -7.05
CA TYR A 39 10.64 -9.99 -6.95
C TYR A 39 10.48 -10.66 -8.32
N PRO A 40 10.80 -11.96 -8.44
CA PRO A 40 10.72 -12.68 -9.70
C PRO A 40 9.32 -12.62 -10.33
N GLU A 41 9.29 -12.51 -11.66
CA GLU A 41 8.05 -12.53 -12.45
C GLU A 41 8.04 -13.65 -13.50
N VAL A 42 6.85 -14.16 -13.82
CA VAL A 42 6.61 -15.08 -14.94
C VAL A 42 5.44 -14.53 -15.76
N ASN A 43 5.68 -14.30 -17.05
CA ASN A 43 4.70 -13.68 -17.96
C ASN A 43 4.19 -12.31 -17.45
N ASN A 44 5.11 -11.45 -17.01
CA ASN A 44 4.82 -10.10 -16.46
C ASN A 44 3.85 -10.13 -15.28
N ARG A 45 3.99 -11.16 -14.43
CA ARG A 45 3.23 -11.30 -13.19
C ARG A 45 4.18 -11.78 -12.10
N THR A 46 4.16 -11.10 -10.97
CA THR A 46 4.92 -11.48 -9.78
C THR A 46 4.63 -12.94 -9.40
N VAL A 47 5.67 -13.70 -9.11
CA VAL A 47 5.55 -15.07 -8.61
C VAL A 47 5.02 -15.03 -7.18
N ARG A 48 3.70 -15.11 -7.05
CA ARG A 48 2.95 -14.85 -5.82
C ARG A 48 3.36 -15.68 -4.60
N SER A 49 3.96 -16.84 -4.80
CA SER A 49 4.40 -17.74 -3.72
C SER A 49 5.78 -17.43 -3.14
N VAL A 50 6.53 -16.50 -3.74
CA VAL A 50 7.85 -16.12 -3.23
C VAL A 50 7.69 -15.41 -1.89
N VAL A 51 8.46 -15.84 -0.90
CA VAL A 51 8.50 -15.21 0.42
C VAL A 51 9.35 -13.96 0.36
N VAL A 52 8.83 -12.88 0.92
CA VAL A 52 9.53 -11.59 1.02
C VAL A 52 10.71 -11.72 1.99
N THR A 53 11.84 -11.09 1.67
CA THR A 53 13.06 -11.14 2.49
C THR A 53 12.84 -10.47 3.84
N ASP A 54 13.60 -10.87 4.86
CA ASP A 54 13.53 -10.24 6.18
C ASP A 54 13.89 -8.75 6.14
N GLU A 55 14.78 -8.34 5.21
CA GLU A 55 15.16 -6.95 4.98
C GLU A 55 13.97 -6.11 4.49
N ASP A 56 13.26 -6.60 3.48
CA ASP A 56 12.07 -5.93 2.96
C ASP A 56 10.93 -5.92 3.98
N VAL A 57 10.75 -7.01 4.75
CA VAL A 57 9.77 -7.03 5.85
C VAL A 57 10.13 -5.99 6.90
N ALA A 58 11.41 -5.81 7.23
CA ALA A 58 11.84 -4.77 8.16
C ALA A 58 11.58 -3.36 7.60
N ARG A 59 11.87 -3.14 6.31
CA ARG A 59 11.59 -1.89 5.60
C ARG A 59 10.09 -1.56 5.63
N LEU A 60 9.24 -2.51 5.24
CA LEU A 60 7.78 -2.39 5.30
C LEU A 60 7.29 -2.05 6.71
N LYS A 61 7.82 -2.71 7.74
CA LYS A 61 7.42 -2.46 9.13
C LYS A 61 7.84 -1.07 9.63
N GLN A 62 8.96 -0.55 9.13
CA GLN A 62 9.49 0.75 9.53
C GLN A 62 8.75 1.90 8.83
N GLU A 63 8.44 1.74 7.54
CA GLU A 63 7.96 2.83 6.69
C GLU A 63 6.43 2.86 6.55
N LEU A 64 5.74 1.71 6.66
CA LEU A 64 4.28 1.68 6.56
C LEU A 64 3.60 2.13 7.86
N PRO A 65 2.47 2.84 7.76
CA PRO A 65 1.55 2.99 8.88
C PRO A 65 1.15 1.62 9.45
N GLU A 66 1.03 1.52 10.77
CA GLU A 66 0.77 0.26 11.47
C GLU A 66 -0.45 -0.50 10.92
N HIS A 67 -1.51 0.23 10.54
CA HIS A 67 -2.72 -0.37 9.98
C HIS A 67 -2.55 -0.92 8.57
N HIS A 68 -1.70 -0.30 7.73
CA HIS A 68 -1.36 -0.84 6.42
C HIS A 68 -0.45 -2.07 6.56
N PHE A 69 0.54 -2.03 7.46
CA PHE A 69 1.38 -3.19 7.74
C PHE A 69 0.56 -4.39 8.25
N ARG A 70 -0.46 -4.14 9.08
CA ARG A 70 -1.38 -5.19 9.57
C ARG A 70 -2.19 -5.87 8.46
N TRP A 71 -2.39 -5.20 7.32
CA TRP A 71 -3.04 -5.83 6.17
C TRP A 71 -2.14 -6.89 5.52
N LEU A 72 -0.84 -6.63 5.46
CA LEU A 72 0.15 -7.60 4.97
C LEU A 72 0.37 -8.74 5.98
N LYS A 73 0.35 -8.39 7.26
CA LYS A 73 0.71 -9.26 8.37
C LYS A 73 -0.24 -9.04 9.56
N ALA A 74 -1.30 -9.84 9.63
CA ALA A 74 -2.29 -9.75 10.71
C ALA A 74 -1.74 -10.27 12.05
N ASN A 75 -0.89 -11.30 11.99
CA ASN A 75 -0.23 -11.89 13.16
C ASN A 75 1.28 -12.01 12.93
N ASP A 76 2.05 -12.07 14.02
CA ASP A 76 3.52 -12.20 13.95
C ASP A 76 4.00 -13.49 13.24
N ALA A 77 3.17 -14.54 13.27
CA ALA A 77 3.43 -15.80 12.61
C ALA A 77 3.12 -15.79 11.09
N ASP A 78 2.44 -14.77 10.58
CA ASP A 78 2.10 -14.71 9.16
C ASP A 78 3.34 -14.40 8.33
N VAL A 79 3.47 -15.12 7.22
CA VAL A 79 4.49 -14.87 6.19
C VAL A 79 3.94 -13.86 5.20
N ILE A 80 4.79 -12.90 4.81
CA ILE A 80 4.50 -11.97 3.72
C ILE A 80 5.08 -12.58 2.45
N THR A 81 4.22 -12.76 1.45
CA THR A 81 4.65 -13.21 0.12
C THR A 81 4.55 -12.06 -0.86
N ALA A 82 5.30 -12.15 -1.97
CA ALA A 82 5.21 -11.17 -3.05
C ALA A 82 3.77 -11.04 -3.58
N GLY A 83 2.97 -12.12 -3.52
CA GLY A 83 1.54 -12.07 -3.86
C GLY A 83 0.69 -11.24 -2.90
N LYS A 84 1.04 -11.15 -1.61
CA LYS A 84 0.36 -10.26 -0.67
C LYS A 84 0.72 -8.79 -0.90
N LEU A 85 1.97 -8.52 -1.28
CA LEU A 85 2.40 -7.19 -1.68
C LEU A 85 1.66 -6.74 -2.94
N ASP A 86 1.60 -7.60 -3.95
CA ASP A 86 0.83 -7.39 -5.18
C ASP A 86 -0.66 -7.12 -4.91
N ASP A 87 -1.30 -7.91 -4.03
CA ASP A 87 -2.71 -7.68 -3.65
C ASP A 87 -2.92 -6.33 -2.96
N PHE A 88 -2.01 -5.94 -2.05
CA PHE A 88 -2.07 -4.63 -1.40
C PHE A 88 -1.92 -3.52 -2.43
N PHE A 89 -0.93 -3.63 -3.32
CA PHE A 89 -0.65 -2.66 -4.37
C PHE A 89 -1.89 -2.44 -5.26
N ILE A 90 -2.47 -3.52 -5.80
CA ILE A 90 -3.64 -3.44 -6.69
C ILE A 90 -4.81 -2.74 -6.00
N VAL A 91 -5.15 -3.15 -4.78
CA VAL A 91 -6.30 -2.57 -4.08
C VAL A 91 -6.05 -1.11 -3.69
N ALA A 92 -4.82 -0.77 -3.30
CA ALA A 92 -4.45 0.60 -2.98
C ALA A 92 -4.47 1.50 -4.22
N ASP A 93 -4.05 0.98 -5.38
CA ASP A 93 -4.08 1.68 -6.65
C ASP A 93 -5.52 1.91 -7.14
N ASP A 94 -6.34 0.86 -7.18
CA ASP A 94 -7.75 0.94 -7.55
C ASP A 94 -8.51 1.94 -6.68
N PHE A 95 -8.26 1.92 -5.36
CA PHE A 95 -8.88 2.87 -4.44
C PHE A 95 -8.38 4.31 -4.66
N SER A 96 -7.10 4.47 -4.99
CA SER A 96 -6.52 5.78 -5.27
C SER A 96 -7.13 6.40 -6.51
N LEU A 97 -7.34 5.63 -7.58
CA LEU A 97 -8.04 6.06 -8.80
C LEU A 97 -9.49 6.44 -8.51
N LEU A 98 -10.22 5.60 -7.77
CA LEU A 98 -11.60 5.89 -7.38
C LEU A 98 -11.70 7.17 -6.54
N ALA A 99 -10.72 7.43 -5.69
CA ALA A 99 -10.68 8.63 -4.87
C ALA A 99 -10.55 9.92 -5.71
N GLU A 100 -9.78 9.87 -6.81
CA GLU A 100 -9.66 10.98 -7.77
C GLU A 100 -10.97 11.25 -8.51
N GLU A 101 -11.65 10.19 -8.95
CA GLU A 101 -12.93 10.31 -9.64
C GLU A 101 -14.01 10.97 -8.76
N LEU A 102 -13.92 10.77 -7.45
CA LEU A 102 -14.89 11.29 -6.48
C LEU A 102 -14.56 12.70 -5.98
N ASP A 103 -13.28 13.06 -5.87
CA ASP A 103 -12.83 14.37 -5.38
C ASP A 103 -11.62 14.86 -6.20
N PRO A 104 -11.79 15.88 -7.06
CA PRO A 104 -10.68 16.41 -7.87
C PRO A 104 -9.51 16.95 -7.05
N GLU A 105 -9.69 17.33 -5.78
CA GLU A 105 -8.57 17.74 -4.92
C GLU A 105 -7.64 16.58 -4.54
N LEU A 106 -8.06 15.35 -4.85
CA LEU A 106 -7.29 14.13 -4.69
C LEU A 106 -6.63 13.66 -5.98
N GLU A 107 -6.73 14.37 -7.11
CA GLU A 107 -5.95 14.04 -8.31
C GLU A 107 -4.46 13.86 -7.96
N GLU A 108 -3.86 12.72 -8.29
CA GLU A 108 -2.42 12.53 -8.13
C GLU A 108 -1.68 13.50 -9.05
N GLU A 109 -0.90 14.40 -8.44
CA GLU A 109 0.13 15.12 -9.19
C GLU A 109 1.11 14.07 -9.69
N LEU A 110 1.08 13.79 -11.00
CA LEU A 110 2.14 13.02 -11.64
C LEU A 110 3.45 13.72 -11.30
N GLU A 111 4.30 13.10 -10.48
CA GLU A 111 5.65 13.60 -10.31
C GLU A 111 6.25 13.65 -11.71
N ASP A 112 6.56 14.86 -12.21
CA ASP A 112 7.20 15.08 -13.50
C ASP A 112 8.43 14.17 -13.55
N SER A 113 8.27 13.01 -14.18
CA SER A 113 9.36 12.07 -14.40
C SER A 113 10.35 12.85 -15.24
N VAL A 114 11.46 13.26 -14.62
CA VAL A 114 12.58 13.88 -15.31
C VAL A 114 12.97 12.89 -16.39
N ILE A 115 12.55 13.17 -17.62
CA ILE A 115 13.07 12.51 -18.82
C ILE A 115 14.52 12.97 -18.87
N ILE A 116 15.42 12.17 -18.30
CA ILE A 116 16.85 12.37 -18.48
C ILE A 116 17.13 11.99 -19.95
N PRO A 117 17.54 12.94 -20.80
CA PRO A 117 17.81 12.69 -22.22
C PRO A 117 19.01 11.76 -22.45
#